data_AF-A0A7C9DHE6-F1
#
_entry.id   AF-A0A7C9DHE6-F1
#
_cell.length_a   1.000
_cell.length_b   1.000
_cell.length_c   1.000
_cell.angle_alpha   90.00
_cell.angle_beta   90.00
_cell.angle_gamma   90.00
#
_symmetry.space_group_name_H-M   'P 1'
#
loop_
_entity.id
_entity.type
_entity.pdbx_description
1 polymer ?
#
loop_
_entity_poly.entity_id
_entity_poly.type
_entity_poly.pdbx_seq_one_letter_code
_entity_poly.pdbx_strand_id
1 'polypeptide(L)'
;QNQPGKALLLKAKELSWSLLAIVACCFPDVAALSCLTVWLEITASREISSIRASDTASQISKNVGAAVEALNSLPADDRVPTFHYNRKNPKRRRLLDKVSEDFSAAFASTASGVHARGLEEATQMGHWEGVKVPTDSDDWPTSLPKLVAVLCQQHQFLPLLRAFDMFLPSCSLLPFIRALQAFSQMRLSEASAHLGSFSFRIKEEPFLVSNFSREGLSGTSWINSTAVKAADAILLMCPSPYEKRCLLQLLASTDFGDGGSAAAHYRRQYWKINLAEPALRKYEDLQLGNEILDDSSLLTALENNGYWEHARNWARQLEASGGQWKAAVHHVTERQAESMVTEWKEFLWDVPEERTALWRHCQNLFIRYSFPALQAGLFFLKHADAMEKELPPK
;
A
#
# COMPACT_ATOMS: atom_id res chain seq x y z
N GLN A 1 2.02 39.36 25.50
CA GLN A 1 2.25 38.05 24.85
C GLN A 1 0.88 37.48 24.56
N ASN A 2 0.45 37.44 23.29
CA ASN A 2 -0.98 37.27 22.97
C ASN A 2 -1.40 35.85 22.55
N GLN A 3 -0.51 34.85 22.57
CA GLN A 3 -0.80 33.46 22.13
C GLN A 3 0.00 32.43 22.96
N PRO A 4 -0.40 32.18 24.23
CA PRO A 4 0.33 31.28 25.13
C PRO A 4 0.29 29.81 24.69
N GLY A 5 -0.83 29.33 24.12
CA GLY A 5 -0.96 27.95 23.65
C GLY A 5 -0.02 27.66 22.49
N LYS A 6 0.07 28.57 21.50
CA LYS A 6 1.00 28.40 20.36
C LYS A 6 2.45 28.40 20.81
N ALA A 7 2.81 29.27 21.76
CA ALA A 7 4.16 29.30 22.34
C ALA A 7 4.50 27.98 23.07
N LEU A 8 3.55 27.41 23.82
CA LEU A 8 3.72 26.11 24.47
C LEU A 8 3.86 24.97 23.46
N LEU A 9 3.09 24.97 22.38
CA LEU A 9 3.17 23.95 21.34
C LEU A 9 4.53 23.99 20.61
N LEU A 10 5.06 25.18 20.33
CA LEU A 10 6.41 25.36 19.79
C LEU A 10 7.47 24.81 20.75
N LYS A 11 7.36 25.14 22.05
CA LYS A 11 8.26 24.61 23.08
C LYS A 11 8.16 23.10 23.23
N ALA A 12 6.96 22.52 23.06
CA ALA A 12 6.77 21.07 23.05
C ALA A 12 7.62 20.42 21.94
N LYS A 13 7.61 21.00 20.74
CA LYS A 13 8.40 20.53 19.60
C LYS A 13 9.90 20.70 19.82
N GLU A 14 10.35 21.87 20.26
CA GLU A 14 11.77 22.16 20.53
C GLU A 14 12.37 21.23 21.59
N LEU A 15 11.65 21.01 22.70
CA LEU A 15 12.13 20.19 23.81
C LEU A 15 11.80 18.70 23.63
N SER A 16 11.08 18.34 22.57
CA SER A 16 10.52 17.01 22.35
C SER A 16 9.66 16.51 23.53
N TRP A 17 8.92 17.39 24.21
CA TRP A 17 8.14 17.06 25.42
C TRP A 17 6.64 16.98 25.12
N SER A 18 6.13 15.76 24.97
CA SER A 18 4.74 15.49 24.58
C SER A 18 3.70 16.02 25.58
N LEU A 19 4.03 16.10 26.88
CA LEU A 19 3.14 16.67 27.90
C LEU A 19 2.79 18.14 27.63
N LEU A 20 3.73 18.92 27.06
CA LEU A 20 3.47 20.32 26.74
C LEU A 20 2.42 20.47 25.62
N ALA A 21 2.34 19.53 24.68
CA ALA A 21 1.29 19.50 23.66
C ALA A 21 -0.10 19.22 24.25
N ILE A 22 -0.17 18.42 25.33
CA ILE A 22 -1.41 18.19 26.09
C ILE A 22 -1.81 19.49 26.80
N VAL A 23 -0.89 20.14 27.51
CA VAL A 23 -1.21 21.41 28.19
C VAL A 23 -1.62 22.49 27.19
N ALA A 24 -1.00 22.53 26.01
CA ALA A 24 -1.36 23.46 24.94
C ALA A 24 -2.80 23.28 24.44
N CYS A 25 -3.39 22.08 24.50
CA CYS A 25 -4.76 21.85 24.02
C CYS A 25 -5.83 22.47 24.92
N CYS A 26 -5.48 22.83 26.17
CA CYS A 26 -6.37 23.54 27.08
C CYS A 26 -6.53 25.03 26.71
N PHE A 27 -5.71 25.55 25.78
CA PHE A 27 -5.76 26.95 25.37
C PHE A 27 -6.57 27.13 24.08
N PRO A 28 -7.42 28.17 24.01
CA PRO A 28 -8.31 28.39 22.86
C PRO A 28 -7.57 28.92 21.62
N ASP A 29 -6.31 29.35 21.73
CA ASP A 29 -5.51 29.86 20.61
C ASP A 29 -4.85 28.76 19.75
N VAL A 30 -5.06 27.48 20.09
CA VAL A 30 -4.52 26.32 19.37
C VAL A 30 -5.63 25.31 19.09
N ALA A 31 -5.66 24.76 17.87
CA ALA A 31 -6.57 23.68 17.52
C ALA A 31 -6.11 22.33 18.11
N ALA A 32 -7.05 21.52 18.59
CA ALA A 32 -6.77 20.18 19.12
C ALA A 32 -6.04 19.27 18.10
N LEU A 33 -6.34 19.44 16.81
CA LEU A 33 -5.63 18.75 15.72
C LEU A 33 -4.14 19.08 15.68
N SER A 34 -3.75 20.35 15.89
CA SER A 34 -2.35 20.77 15.92
C SER A 34 -1.61 20.16 17.11
N CYS A 35 -2.25 20.12 18.28
CA CYS A 35 -1.72 19.46 19.48
C CYS A 35 -1.53 17.95 19.26
N LEU A 36 -2.52 17.29 18.65
CA LEU A 36 -2.47 15.87 18.31
C LEU A 36 -1.30 15.55 17.37
N THR A 37 -1.13 16.35 16.30
CA THR A 37 -0.05 16.13 15.32
C THR A 37 1.32 16.23 16.00
N VAL A 38 1.58 17.29 16.77
CA VAL A 38 2.86 17.47 17.47
C VAL A 38 3.08 16.38 18.51
N TRP A 39 2.04 15.98 19.25
CA TRP A 39 2.15 14.89 20.21
C TRP A 39 2.53 13.57 19.53
N LEU A 40 1.89 13.24 18.40
CA LEU A 40 2.21 12.06 17.62
C LEU A 40 3.61 12.12 17.00
N GLU A 41 4.05 13.27 16.47
CA GLU A 41 5.40 13.43 15.91
C GLU A 41 6.48 13.14 16.98
N ILE A 42 6.33 13.72 18.17
CA ILE A 42 7.24 13.52 19.29
C ILE A 42 7.22 12.06 19.74
N THR A 43 6.03 11.46 19.88
CA THR A 43 5.88 10.10 20.39
C THR A 43 6.37 9.07 19.38
N ALA A 44 6.04 9.22 18.10
CA ALA A 44 6.54 8.37 17.02
C ALA A 44 8.08 8.42 16.93
N SER A 45 8.66 9.62 17.03
CA SER A 45 10.13 9.78 17.01
C SER A 45 10.79 9.04 18.18
N ARG A 46 10.17 9.08 19.37
CA ARG A 46 10.66 8.37 20.56
C ARG A 46 10.54 6.85 20.40
N GLU A 47 9.37 6.34 20.01
CA GLU A 47 9.14 4.90 19.81
C GLU A 47 10.09 4.32 18.76
N ILE A 48 10.21 4.96 17.60
CA ILE A 48 11.12 4.51 16.52
C ILE A 48 12.59 4.54 16.97
N SER A 49 13.00 5.57 17.73
CA SER A 49 14.36 5.64 18.26
C SER A 49 14.64 4.54 19.30
N SER A 50 13.64 4.17 20.10
CA SER A 50 13.77 3.13 21.12
C SER A 50 13.92 1.73 20.51
N ILE A 51 13.22 1.46 19.41
CA ILE A 51 13.33 0.20 18.65
C ILE A 51 14.74 0.06 18.08
N ARG A 52 15.29 1.11 17.45
CA ARG A 52 16.68 1.10 16.93
C ARG A 52 17.73 0.90 18.03
N ALA A 53 17.51 1.46 19.22
CA ALA A 53 18.39 1.27 20.36
C ALA A 53 18.33 -0.19 20.90
N SER A 54 17.15 -0.81 20.89
CA SER A 54 16.97 -2.22 21.24
C SER A 54 17.64 -3.16 20.23
N ASP A 55 17.52 -2.88 18.93
CA ASP A 55 18.11 -3.71 17.87
C ASP A 55 19.63 -3.70 17.94
N THR A 56 20.24 -2.53 18.18
CA THR A 56 21.70 -2.41 18.35
C THR A 56 22.20 -3.14 19.59
N ALA A 57 21.48 -3.04 20.72
CA ALA A 57 21.79 -3.83 21.92
C ALA A 57 21.69 -5.34 21.66
N SER A 58 20.68 -5.78 20.91
CA SER A 58 20.51 -7.19 20.52
C SER A 58 21.65 -7.68 19.61
N GLN A 59 22.10 -6.85 18.67
CA GLN A 59 23.21 -7.17 17.78
C GLN A 59 24.54 -7.27 18.54
N ILE A 60 24.77 -6.37 19.50
CA ILE A 60 25.93 -6.45 20.39
C ILE A 60 25.89 -7.75 21.19
N SER A 61 24.73 -8.10 21.77
CA SER A 61 24.59 -9.34 22.54
C SER A 61 24.85 -10.58 21.68
N LYS A 62 24.35 -10.63 20.44
CA LYS A 62 24.60 -11.74 19.50
C LYS A 62 26.07 -11.85 19.12
N ASN A 63 26.71 -10.72 18.81
CA ASN A 63 28.14 -10.68 18.47
C ASN A 63 29.01 -11.12 19.65
N VAL A 64 28.68 -10.68 20.87
CA VAL A 64 29.37 -11.10 22.10
C VAL A 64 29.15 -12.60 22.34
N GLY A 65 27.92 -13.10 22.20
CA GLY A 65 27.60 -14.52 22.31
C GLY A 65 28.41 -15.37 21.33
N ALA A 66 28.40 -15.01 20.05
CA ALA A 66 29.16 -15.69 19.01
C ALA A 66 30.68 -15.65 19.26
N ALA A 67 31.22 -14.54 19.76
CA ALA A 67 32.64 -14.43 20.11
C ALA A 67 33.01 -15.32 21.31
N VAL A 68 32.13 -15.43 22.31
CA VAL A 68 32.32 -16.30 23.48
C VAL A 68 32.22 -17.77 23.08
N GLU A 69 31.26 -18.14 22.22
CA GLU A 69 31.12 -19.50 21.69
C GLU A 69 32.32 -19.90 20.85
N ALA A 70 32.81 -19.01 19.97
CA ALA A 70 34.04 -19.22 19.21
C ALA A 70 35.25 -19.44 20.13
N LEU A 71 35.40 -18.62 21.17
CA LEU A 71 36.48 -18.77 22.15
C LEU A 71 36.38 -20.09 22.93
N ASN A 72 35.17 -20.50 23.31
CA ASN A 72 34.91 -21.75 24.02
C ASN A 72 35.05 -23.00 23.14
N SER A 73 34.99 -22.84 21.81
CA SER A 73 35.15 -23.92 20.84
C SER A 73 36.61 -24.25 20.51
N LEU A 74 37.56 -23.38 20.85
CA LEU A 74 38.99 -23.61 20.64
C LEU A 74 39.53 -24.74 21.54
N PRO A 75 40.57 -25.49 21.14
CA PRO A 75 41.21 -26.51 21.99
C PRO A 75 41.83 -25.90 23.25
N ALA A 76 41.94 -26.67 24.34
CA ALA A 76 42.36 -26.17 25.66
C ALA A 76 43.73 -25.46 25.69
N ASP A 77 44.64 -25.77 24.77
CA ASP A 77 45.98 -25.16 24.66
C ASP A 77 45.95 -23.70 24.17
N ASP A 78 44.91 -23.29 23.44
CA ASP A 78 44.79 -21.93 22.86
C ASP A 78 43.87 -21.02 23.71
N ARG A 79 43.26 -21.56 24.76
CA ARG A 79 42.31 -20.83 25.64
C ARG A 79 42.99 -19.94 26.68
N VAL A 80 44.31 -20.04 26.85
CA VAL A 80 45.05 -19.33 27.89
C VAL A 80 45.99 -18.34 27.25
N PRO A 81 45.63 -17.05 27.12
CA PRO A 81 46.63 -16.02 26.97
C PRO A 81 47.50 -16.09 28.24
N THR A 82 48.79 -16.38 28.08
CA THR A 82 49.76 -16.35 29.18
C THR A 82 49.88 -14.92 29.69
N PHE A 83 49.05 -14.57 30.67
CA PHE A 83 49.12 -13.27 31.32
C PHE A 83 50.30 -13.27 32.30
N HIS A 84 51.43 -12.69 31.87
CA HIS A 84 52.53 -12.38 32.79
C HIS A 84 52.22 -11.09 33.57
N TYR A 85 51.96 -11.24 34.87
CA TYR A 85 51.82 -10.11 35.78
C TYR A 85 53.21 -9.63 36.22
N ASN A 86 53.65 -8.51 35.65
CA ASN A 86 54.88 -7.86 36.09
C ASN A 86 54.63 -7.16 37.45
N ARG A 87 55.06 -7.79 38.55
CA ARG A 87 54.79 -7.37 39.94
C ARG A 87 55.51 -6.07 40.39
N LYS A 88 56.22 -5.38 39.50
CA LYS A 88 57.03 -4.19 39.86
C LYS A 88 56.35 -2.82 39.67
N ASN A 89 55.10 -2.71 39.20
CA ASN A 89 54.40 -1.43 39.09
C ASN A 89 52.90 -1.49 39.47
N PRO A 90 52.41 -0.62 40.39
CA PRO A 90 51.03 -0.67 40.89
C PRO A 90 49.95 -0.04 39.96
N LYS A 91 50.31 0.52 38.79
CA LYS A 91 49.34 1.01 37.80
C LYS A 91 49.36 0.14 36.54
N ARG A 92 48.31 -0.69 36.40
CA ARG A 92 48.13 -1.73 35.38
C ARG A 92 48.15 -1.15 33.96
N ARG A 93 49.10 -1.59 33.12
CA ARG A 93 49.02 -1.53 31.65
C ARG A 93 49.18 -2.97 31.14
N ARG A 94 48.20 -3.49 30.40
CA ARG A 94 48.26 -4.82 29.78
C ARG A 94 49.20 -4.73 28.57
N LEU A 95 50.22 -5.59 28.51
CA LEU A 95 51.06 -5.80 27.33
C LEU A 95 50.70 -7.18 26.76
N LEU A 96 50.42 -7.22 25.46
CA LEU A 96 50.23 -8.44 24.69
C LEU A 96 51.54 -8.66 23.92
N ASP A 97 52.26 -9.75 24.18
CA ASP A 97 53.43 -10.10 23.37
C ASP A 97 52.96 -10.65 22.02
N LYS A 98 53.48 -10.06 20.93
CA LYS A 98 53.44 -10.70 19.62
C LYS A 98 54.65 -11.62 19.54
N VAL A 99 54.41 -12.92 19.39
CA VAL A 99 55.45 -13.85 18.96
C VAL A 99 55.88 -13.43 17.56
N SER A 100 57.15 -13.06 17.44
CA SER A 100 57.82 -12.70 16.20
C SER A 100 58.50 -13.96 15.66
N GLU A 101 58.03 -14.46 14.53
CA GLU A 101 58.84 -15.28 13.63
C GLU A 101 58.89 -14.55 12.28
N ASP A 102 60.06 -13.97 11.99
CA ASP A 102 60.40 -13.41 10.69
C ASP A 102 60.76 -14.57 9.75
N PHE A 103 60.22 -14.59 8.53
CA PHE A 103 61.01 -14.53 7.29
C PHE A 103 60.11 -14.34 6.05
N SER A 104 60.14 -13.09 5.59
CA SER A 104 60.04 -12.55 4.23
C SER A 104 59.78 -13.49 3.03
N ALA A 105 58.73 -13.20 2.26
CA ALA A 105 58.82 -13.08 0.80
C ALA A 105 57.70 -12.19 0.25
N ALA A 106 58.10 -11.29 -0.63
CA ALA A 106 57.34 -10.35 -1.44
C ALA A 106 55.95 -10.80 -1.90
N PHE A 107 54.98 -9.88 -1.92
CA PHE A 107 54.49 -9.33 -3.19
C PHE A 107 53.65 -8.07 -2.96
N ALA A 108 53.95 -7.06 -3.77
CA ALA A 108 53.14 -5.87 -3.95
C ALA A 108 51.79 -6.20 -4.60
N SER A 109 50.82 -5.32 -4.36
CA SER A 109 49.64 -5.08 -5.21
C SER A 109 48.62 -6.23 -5.26
N THR A 110 47.36 -5.98 -4.94
CA THR A 110 46.37 -5.34 -5.83
C THR A 110 44.99 -5.60 -5.23
N ALA A 111 44.18 -4.56 -5.08
CA ALA A 111 42.74 -4.73 -5.05
C ALA A 111 42.29 -5.34 -6.39
N SER A 112 41.64 -6.50 -6.38
CA SER A 112 40.63 -6.87 -7.37
C SER A 112 39.87 -8.11 -6.92
N GLY A 113 38.59 -8.15 -7.28
CA GLY A 113 37.55 -8.98 -6.69
C GLY A 113 37.61 -10.46 -7.05
N VAL A 114 36.78 -11.23 -6.33
CA VAL A 114 36.14 -12.42 -6.88
C VAL A 114 34.67 -12.39 -6.50
N HIS A 115 33.85 -12.32 -7.54
CA HIS A 115 32.40 -12.47 -7.53
C HIS A 115 31.99 -13.83 -6.95
N ALA A 116 31.01 -13.83 -6.04
CA ALA A 116 30.09 -14.96 -5.85
C ALA A 116 28.70 -14.49 -6.30
N ARG A 117 28.29 -14.99 -7.48
CA ARG A 117 26.95 -14.87 -8.06
C ARG A 117 26.00 -15.70 -7.19
N GLY A 118 24.99 -15.06 -6.62
CA GLY A 118 23.83 -15.68 -5.96
C GLY A 118 22.64 -14.75 -6.11
N LEU A 119 21.73 -15.15 -7.00
CA LEU A 119 20.44 -14.55 -7.32
C LEU A 119 19.55 -14.49 -6.09
N GLU A 120 19.16 -13.32 -5.57
CA GLU A 120 17.88 -13.07 -4.88
C GLU A 120 17.47 -11.59 -4.98
N GLU A 121 16.16 -11.40 -5.06
CA GLU A 121 15.44 -10.25 -5.59
C GLU A 121 15.48 -9.00 -4.70
N ALA A 122 15.40 -7.85 -5.36
CA ALA A 122 15.31 -6.53 -4.77
C ALA A 122 14.09 -6.41 -3.86
N THR A 123 14.31 -6.36 -2.54
CA THR A 123 13.40 -5.69 -1.62
C THR A 123 14.03 -4.36 -1.24
N GLN A 124 13.55 -3.29 -1.87
CA GLN A 124 13.87 -1.91 -1.52
C GLN A 124 13.45 -1.64 -0.08
N MET A 125 14.39 -1.83 0.85
CA MET A 125 14.26 -1.45 2.24
C MET A 125 14.19 0.08 2.28
N GLY A 126 13.01 0.63 2.58
CA GLY A 126 12.75 2.06 2.61
C GLY A 126 13.77 2.80 3.48
N HIS A 127 14.62 3.59 2.83
CA HIS A 127 15.54 4.51 3.47
C HIS A 127 14.72 5.57 4.22
N TRP A 128 14.74 5.54 5.56
CA TRP A 128 14.28 6.63 6.42
C TRP A 128 15.29 7.77 6.31
N GLU A 129 15.21 8.52 5.22
CA GLU A 129 15.83 9.84 5.15
C GLU A 129 15.04 10.74 6.10
N GLY A 130 15.73 11.21 7.14
CA GLY A 130 15.12 11.97 8.23
C GLY A 130 14.20 13.05 7.67
N VAL A 131 12.94 13.02 8.13
CA VAL A 131 11.95 14.07 7.89
C VAL A 131 12.64 15.41 8.12
N LYS A 132 12.95 16.11 7.02
CA LYS A 132 13.41 17.49 7.09
C LYS A 132 12.27 18.27 7.73
N VAL A 133 12.57 18.78 8.93
CA VAL A 133 11.69 19.66 9.69
C VAL A 133 11.23 20.79 8.75
N PRO A 134 9.93 20.93 8.47
CA PRO A 134 9.43 22.09 7.75
C PRO A 134 9.56 23.29 8.68
N THR A 135 10.45 24.21 8.31
CA THR A 135 10.53 25.52 8.93
C THR A 135 9.55 26.41 8.16
N ASP A 136 8.47 26.77 8.86
CA ASP A 136 7.43 27.73 8.53
C ASP A 136 6.34 27.42 7.47
N SER A 137 5.13 27.90 7.84
CA SER A 137 3.83 27.95 7.16
C SER A 137 2.93 26.69 7.25
N ASP A 138 1.76 26.89 7.86
CA ASP A 138 0.40 26.33 7.69
C ASP A 138 0.12 24.92 7.11
N ASP A 139 1.12 24.05 6.92
CA ASP A 139 1.01 22.74 6.25
C ASP A 139 0.62 21.56 7.16
N TRP A 140 0.33 21.81 8.45
CA TRP A 140 -0.02 20.78 9.45
C TRP A 140 -1.17 19.82 9.06
N PRO A 141 -2.22 20.24 8.33
CA PRO A 141 -3.28 19.34 7.89
C PRO A 141 -2.81 18.29 6.87
N THR A 142 -1.67 18.50 6.20
CA THR A 142 -1.14 17.59 5.18
C THR A 142 -0.12 16.59 5.72
N SER A 143 0.47 16.84 6.90
CA SER A 143 1.42 15.94 7.56
C SER A 143 0.72 14.86 8.39
N LEU A 144 -0.40 15.17 9.06
CA LEU A 144 -1.11 14.22 9.91
C LEU A 144 -1.56 12.95 9.17
N PRO A 145 -2.20 13.01 7.98
CA PRO A 145 -2.58 11.81 7.25
C PRO A 145 -1.39 10.89 6.93
N LYS A 146 -0.23 11.48 6.64
CA LYS A 146 1.01 10.74 6.36
C LYS A 146 1.55 10.08 7.63
N LEU A 147 1.56 10.81 8.75
CA LEU A 147 2.03 10.31 10.04
C LEU A 147 1.17 9.14 10.54
N VAL A 148 -0.16 9.27 10.43
CA VAL A 148 -1.11 8.20 10.76
C VAL A 148 -0.85 6.97 9.89
N ALA A 149 -0.67 7.16 8.58
CA ALA A 149 -0.38 6.07 7.65
C ALA A 149 0.92 5.33 8.00
N VAL A 150 2.00 6.05 8.30
CA VAL A 150 3.29 5.46 8.72
C VAL A 150 3.16 4.66 10.02
N LEU A 151 2.43 5.18 11.02
CA LEU A 151 2.21 4.47 12.27
C LEU A 151 1.37 3.21 12.08
N CYS A 152 0.32 3.27 11.26
CA CYS A 152 -0.46 2.10 10.88
C CYS A 152 0.39 1.06 10.14
N GLN A 153 1.24 1.50 9.21
CA GLN A 153 2.17 0.65 8.47
C GLN A 153 3.13 -0.10 9.41
N GLN A 154 3.58 0.56 10.48
CA GLN A 154 4.48 -0.01 11.48
C GLN A 154 3.75 -0.76 12.60
N HIS A 155 2.43 -0.98 12.47
CA HIS A 155 1.57 -1.57 13.50
C HIS A 155 1.60 -0.86 14.87
N GLN A 156 1.98 0.42 14.89
CA GLN A 156 2.04 1.26 16.09
C GLN A 156 0.66 1.87 16.41
N PHE A 157 -0.34 1.00 16.66
CA PHE A 157 -1.71 1.42 16.91
C PHE A 157 -1.91 2.03 18.31
N LEU A 158 -1.12 1.63 19.31
CA LEU A 158 -1.31 2.09 20.69
C LEU A 158 -1.04 3.61 20.87
N PRO A 159 0.08 4.17 20.37
CA PRO A 159 0.29 5.63 20.40
C PRO A 159 -0.81 6.38 19.65
N LEU A 160 -1.25 5.82 18.52
CA LEU A 160 -2.28 6.41 17.67
C LEU A 160 -3.63 6.49 18.40
N LEU A 161 -4.13 5.36 18.91
CA LEU A 161 -5.38 5.31 19.67
C LEU A 161 -5.35 6.22 20.89
N ARG A 162 -4.24 6.21 21.64
CA ARG A 162 -4.08 7.08 22.80
C ARG A 162 -4.15 8.57 22.43
N ALA A 163 -3.52 8.97 21.33
CA ALA A 163 -3.58 10.36 20.88
C ALA A 163 -5.01 10.77 20.51
N PHE A 164 -5.70 9.94 19.73
CA PHE A 164 -7.09 10.23 19.33
C PHE A 164 -8.04 10.21 20.53
N ASP A 165 -7.91 9.27 21.47
CA ASP A 165 -8.72 9.24 22.70
C ASP A 165 -8.47 10.48 23.58
N MET A 166 -7.24 11.01 23.62
CA MET A 166 -6.91 12.21 24.43
C MET A 166 -7.36 13.53 23.80
N PHE A 167 -7.16 13.71 22.49
CA PHE A 167 -7.38 15.00 21.83
C PHE A 167 -8.70 15.07 21.07
N LEU A 168 -9.20 13.95 20.53
CA LEU A 168 -10.36 13.89 19.64
C LEU A 168 -11.20 12.60 19.87
N PRO A 169 -11.72 12.35 21.09
CA PRO A 169 -12.38 11.09 21.45
C PRO A 169 -13.64 10.77 20.64
N SER A 170 -14.27 11.81 20.09
CA SER A 170 -15.49 11.68 19.27
C SER A 170 -15.20 11.55 17.76
N CYS A 171 -13.95 11.62 17.32
CA CYS A 171 -13.59 11.58 15.91
C CYS A 171 -13.97 10.24 15.26
N SER A 172 -14.55 10.28 14.06
CA SER A 172 -14.91 9.06 13.32
C SER A 172 -13.68 8.23 12.92
N LEU A 173 -12.49 8.83 12.77
CA LEU A 173 -11.26 8.09 12.44
C LEU A 173 -10.88 7.06 13.52
N LEU A 174 -11.33 7.24 14.76
CA LEU A 174 -10.98 6.41 15.90
C LEU A 174 -11.45 4.94 15.76
N PRO A 175 -12.74 4.65 15.47
CA PRO A 175 -13.16 3.30 15.11
C PRO A 175 -12.47 2.77 13.84
N PHE A 176 -12.13 3.61 12.87
CA PHE A 176 -11.38 3.16 11.68
C PHE A 176 -9.98 2.63 12.05
N ILE A 177 -9.26 3.35 12.92
CA ILE A 177 -7.95 2.90 13.44
C ILE A 177 -8.09 1.58 14.21
N ARG A 178 -9.14 1.42 15.02
CA ARG A 178 -9.43 0.15 15.71
C ARG A 178 -9.72 -0.98 14.73
N ALA A 179 -10.40 -0.71 13.62
CA ALA A 179 -10.62 -1.70 12.58
C ALA A 179 -9.30 -2.19 11.95
N LEU A 180 -8.40 -1.26 11.63
CA LEU A 180 -7.08 -1.57 11.10
C LEU A 180 -6.22 -2.37 12.10
N GLN A 181 -6.29 -2.04 13.38
CA GLN A 181 -5.66 -2.82 14.44
C GLN A 181 -6.23 -4.25 14.51
N ALA A 182 -7.56 -4.40 14.56
CA ALA A 182 -8.22 -5.70 14.59
C ALA A 182 -7.89 -6.54 13.35
N PHE A 183 -7.84 -5.91 12.16
CA PHE A 183 -7.42 -6.57 10.93
C PHE A 183 -5.96 -7.05 11.01
N SER A 184 -5.03 -6.25 11.55
CA SER A 184 -3.64 -6.68 11.72
C SER A 184 -3.47 -7.90 12.63
N GLN A 185 -4.49 -8.21 13.43
CA GLN A 185 -4.60 -9.40 14.28
C GLN A 185 -5.48 -10.50 13.68
N MET A 186 -5.89 -10.36 12.41
CA MET A 186 -6.81 -11.24 11.68
C MET A 186 -8.20 -11.40 12.30
N ARG A 187 -8.65 -10.43 13.09
CA ARG A 187 -9.99 -10.42 13.72
C ARG A 187 -11.01 -9.76 12.78
N LEU A 188 -11.33 -10.43 11.67
CA LEU A 188 -12.12 -9.87 10.56
C LEU A 188 -13.53 -9.39 10.97
N SER A 189 -14.20 -10.10 11.87
CA SER A 189 -15.55 -9.74 12.37
C SER A 189 -15.54 -8.49 13.25
N GLU A 190 -14.49 -8.30 14.04
CA GLU A 190 -14.32 -7.08 14.84
C GLU A 190 -13.91 -5.90 13.96
N ALA A 191 -13.02 -6.14 12.99
CA ALA A 191 -12.64 -5.14 12.00
C ALA A 191 -13.87 -4.65 11.22
N SER A 192 -14.75 -5.55 10.75
CA SER A 192 -15.97 -5.16 10.05
C SER A 192 -16.94 -4.38 10.94
N ALA A 193 -17.10 -4.76 12.22
CA ALA A 193 -17.94 -4.03 13.16
C ALA A 193 -17.43 -2.60 13.39
N HIS A 194 -16.11 -2.43 13.52
CA HIS A 194 -15.48 -1.12 13.65
C HIS A 194 -15.60 -0.28 12.38
N LEU A 195 -15.46 -0.86 11.19
CA LEU A 195 -15.70 -0.17 9.91
C LEU A 195 -17.17 0.26 9.77
N GLY A 196 -18.12 -0.57 10.19
CA GLY A 196 -19.53 -0.19 10.26
C GLY A 196 -19.76 1.02 11.18
N SER A 197 -19.11 1.05 12.35
CA SER A 197 -19.15 2.21 13.25
C SER A 197 -18.51 3.45 12.64
N PHE A 198 -17.43 3.31 11.88
CA PHE A 198 -16.82 4.43 11.14
C PHE A 198 -17.78 4.99 10.08
N SER A 199 -18.34 4.12 9.23
CA SER A 199 -19.28 4.50 8.18
C SER A 199 -20.56 5.14 8.72
N PHE A 200 -21.01 4.74 9.90
CA PHE A 200 -22.12 5.41 10.58
C PHE A 200 -21.73 6.81 11.04
N ARG A 201 -20.61 6.95 11.76
CA ARG A 201 -20.19 8.24 12.33
C ARG A 201 -19.82 9.28 11.28
N ILE A 202 -19.18 8.89 10.18
CA ILE A 202 -18.79 9.84 9.13
C ILE A 202 -20.00 10.48 8.44
N LYS A 203 -21.17 9.84 8.50
CA LYS A 203 -22.46 10.40 8.02
C LYS A 203 -23.09 11.38 9.00
N GLU A 204 -22.85 11.20 10.30
CA GLU A 204 -23.37 12.07 11.38
C GLU A 204 -22.44 13.26 11.70
N GLU A 205 -21.16 13.14 11.39
CA GLU A 205 -20.13 14.16 11.62
C GLU A 205 -20.30 15.52 10.88
N PRO A 206 -21.10 15.68 9.80
CA PRO A 206 -21.37 16.99 9.19
C PRO A 206 -21.95 18.04 10.17
N PHE A 207 -22.55 17.61 11.28
CA PHE A 207 -23.23 18.52 12.22
C PHE A 207 -22.39 18.95 13.44
N LEU A 208 -21.25 18.30 13.71
CA LEU A 208 -20.48 18.51 14.96
C LEU A 208 -19.18 19.31 14.77
N VAL A 209 -18.65 19.38 13.54
CA VAL A 209 -17.34 20.01 13.26
C VAL A 209 -17.42 21.54 13.11
N SER A 210 -18.63 22.12 13.08
CA SER A 210 -18.85 23.58 13.05
C SER A 210 -18.21 24.31 14.25
N ASN A 211 -17.91 23.61 15.35
CA ASN A 211 -17.34 24.21 16.55
C ASN A 211 -15.82 24.04 16.69
N PHE A 212 -15.16 23.26 15.81
CA PHE A 212 -13.74 22.89 15.96
C PHE A 212 -12.83 23.34 14.82
N SER A 213 -13.38 23.80 13.69
CA SER A 213 -12.60 24.32 12.56
C SER A 213 -12.99 25.76 12.26
N ARG A 214 -12.13 26.69 12.64
CA ARG A 214 -12.08 28.04 12.07
C ARG A 214 -11.10 28.08 10.90
N GLU A 215 -11.07 27.03 10.09
CA GLU A 215 -10.31 26.93 8.84
C GLU A 215 -11.16 26.12 7.87
N GLY A 216 -11.38 26.64 6.65
CA GLY A 216 -12.39 26.22 5.67
C GLY A 216 -12.20 24.84 5.02
N LEU A 217 -11.74 23.84 5.76
CA LEU A 217 -11.69 22.44 5.34
C LEU A 217 -12.97 21.74 5.80
N SER A 218 -13.80 21.29 4.85
CA SER A 218 -14.93 20.39 5.12
C SER A 218 -14.45 19.23 5.99
N GLY A 219 -14.94 19.14 7.23
CA GLY A 219 -14.42 18.24 8.27
C GLY A 219 -14.34 16.76 7.87
N THR A 220 -15.11 16.32 6.88
CA THR A 220 -15.10 14.94 6.35
C THR A 220 -13.94 14.66 5.38
N SER A 221 -13.40 15.68 4.70
CA SER A 221 -12.39 15.52 3.64
C SER A 221 -11.04 15.01 4.16
N TRP A 222 -10.56 15.55 5.29
CA TRP A 222 -9.28 15.13 5.87
C TRP A 222 -9.37 13.74 6.51
N ILE A 223 -10.51 13.39 7.11
CA ILE A 223 -10.76 12.09 7.73
C ILE A 223 -10.71 11.00 6.66
N ASN A 224 -11.47 11.18 5.57
CA ASN A 224 -11.44 10.26 4.44
C ASN A 224 -10.01 10.13 3.87
N SER A 225 -9.34 11.25 3.61
CA SER A 225 -7.95 11.24 3.11
C SER A 225 -7.00 10.47 4.04
N THR A 226 -7.18 10.60 5.37
CA THR A 226 -6.40 9.89 6.37
C THR A 226 -6.72 8.40 6.40
N ALA A 227 -8.01 8.05 6.36
CA ALA A 227 -8.47 6.67 6.36
C ALA A 227 -7.94 5.91 5.13
N VAL A 228 -8.07 6.50 3.94
CA VAL A 228 -7.56 5.92 2.68
C VAL A 228 -6.04 5.73 2.74
N LYS A 229 -5.28 6.76 3.13
CA LYS A 229 -3.81 6.63 3.25
C LYS A 229 -3.37 5.57 4.25
N ALA A 230 -4.08 5.45 5.38
CA ALA A 230 -3.78 4.45 6.39
C ALA A 230 -4.11 3.03 5.92
N ALA A 231 -5.24 2.84 5.23
CA ALA A 231 -5.60 1.57 4.61
C ALA A 231 -4.61 1.16 3.52
N ASP A 232 -4.24 2.08 2.63
CA ASP A 232 -3.25 1.84 1.58
C ASP A 232 -1.89 1.44 2.17
N ALA A 233 -1.47 2.09 3.25
CA ALA A 233 -0.22 1.76 3.93
C ALA A 233 -0.22 0.34 4.52
N ILE A 234 -1.35 -0.13 5.07
CA ILE A 234 -1.47 -1.51 5.56
C ILE A 234 -1.56 -2.51 4.39
N LEU A 235 -2.26 -2.17 3.30
CA LEU A 235 -2.31 -3.02 2.11
C LEU A 235 -0.93 -3.29 1.51
N LEU A 236 -0.03 -2.30 1.55
CA LEU A 236 1.36 -2.47 1.12
C LEU A 236 2.15 -3.44 2.00
N MET A 237 1.83 -3.52 3.30
CA MET A 237 2.52 -4.38 4.26
C MET A 237 1.93 -5.77 4.41
N CYS A 238 0.77 -6.04 3.78
CA CYS A 238 0.15 -7.36 3.86
C CYS A 238 1.09 -8.43 3.26
N PRO A 239 1.52 -9.44 4.04
CA PRO A 239 2.51 -10.43 3.64
C PRO A 239 2.02 -11.40 2.57
N SER A 240 0.71 -11.63 2.48
CA SER A 240 0.14 -12.60 1.53
C SER A 240 -1.02 -12.03 0.71
N PRO A 241 -1.28 -12.58 -0.49
CA PRO A 241 -2.41 -12.16 -1.32
C PRO A 241 -3.76 -12.45 -0.64
N TYR A 242 -3.85 -13.48 0.20
CA TYR A 242 -5.03 -13.78 0.99
C TYR A 242 -5.37 -12.64 1.95
N GLU A 243 -4.39 -12.15 2.69
CA GLU A 243 -4.59 -11.04 3.64
C GLU A 243 -5.01 -9.76 2.91
N LYS A 244 -4.37 -9.46 1.77
CA LYS A 244 -4.76 -8.35 0.90
C LYS A 244 -6.22 -8.46 0.47
N ARG A 245 -6.69 -9.66 0.08
CA ARG A 245 -8.11 -9.88 -0.27
C ARG A 245 -9.04 -9.62 0.90
N CYS A 246 -8.73 -10.16 2.08
CA CYS A 246 -9.55 -9.94 3.27
C CYS A 246 -9.69 -8.46 3.58
N LEU A 247 -8.60 -7.69 3.57
CA LEU A 247 -8.64 -6.25 3.80
C LEU A 247 -9.42 -5.52 2.70
N LEU A 248 -9.12 -5.80 1.43
CA LEU A 248 -9.80 -5.16 0.30
C LEU A 248 -11.31 -5.44 0.29
N GLN A 249 -11.73 -6.65 0.68
CA GLN A 249 -13.15 -6.99 0.80
C GLN A 249 -13.84 -6.15 1.88
N LEU A 250 -13.19 -6.01 3.05
CA LEU A 250 -13.70 -5.15 4.13
C LEU A 250 -13.79 -3.69 3.66
N LEU A 251 -12.72 -3.15 3.09
CA LEU A 251 -12.66 -1.76 2.63
C LEU A 251 -13.64 -1.47 1.48
N ALA A 252 -13.83 -2.40 0.54
CA ALA A 252 -14.78 -2.26 -0.57
C ALA A 252 -16.26 -2.24 -0.12
N SER A 253 -16.54 -2.72 1.09
CA SER A 253 -17.86 -2.67 1.75
C SER A 253 -18.03 -1.47 2.69
N THR A 254 -16.95 -0.71 2.93
CA THR A 254 -16.94 0.44 3.85
C THR A 254 -17.35 1.71 3.11
N ASP A 255 -18.19 2.52 3.74
CA ASP A 255 -18.51 3.87 3.27
C ASP A 255 -17.55 4.88 3.92
N PHE A 256 -16.80 5.61 3.09
CA PHE A 256 -15.82 6.62 3.48
C PHE A 256 -16.38 8.05 3.46
N GLY A 257 -17.67 8.23 3.15
CA GLY A 257 -18.29 9.56 3.08
C GLY A 257 -17.85 10.38 1.86
N ASP A 258 -17.32 9.73 0.83
CA ASP A 258 -16.68 10.36 -0.34
C ASP A 258 -17.44 10.14 -1.65
N GLY A 259 -18.73 9.82 -1.54
CA GLY A 259 -19.56 9.44 -2.68
C GLY A 259 -19.26 8.02 -3.20
N GLY A 260 -18.45 7.22 -2.48
CA GLY A 260 -18.14 5.84 -2.84
C GLY A 260 -16.89 5.67 -3.70
N SER A 261 -16.10 6.73 -3.89
CA SER A 261 -14.87 6.71 -4.69
C SER A 261 -13.84 5.74 -4.11
N ALA A 262 -13.53 5.83 -2.82
CA ALA A 262 -12.60 4.94 -2.13
C ALA A 262 -13.08 3.48 -2.15
N ALA A 263 -14.37 3.25 -1.86
CA ALA A 263 -14.96 1.91 -1.91
C ALA A 263 -14.86 1.28 -3.31
N ALA A 264 -15.10 2.06 -4.37
CA ALA A 264 -14.94 1.62 -5.75
C ALA A 264 -13.47 1.34 -6.10
N HIS A 265 -12.53 2.16 -5.61
CA HIS A 265 -11.09 1.91 -5.75
C HIS A 265 -10.68 0.56 -5.13
N TYR A 266 -11.06 0.29 -3.88
CA TYR A 266 -10.72 -0.99 -3.22
C TYR A 266 -11.41 -2.18 -3.87
N ARG A 267 -12.64 -2.01 -4.36
CA ARG A 267 -13.34 -3.04 -5.12
C ARG A 267 -12.58 -3.40 -6.40
N ARG A 268 -12.07 -2.41 -7.15
CA ARG A 268 -11.24 -2.66 -8.34
C ARG A 268 -9.98 -3.45 -7.98
N GLN A 269 -9.26 -3.05 -6.93
CA GLN A 269 -8.07 -3.78 -6.48
C GLN A 269 -8.38 -5.21 -6.05
N TYR A 270 -9.51 -5.44 -5.36
CA TYR A 270 -9.97 -6.78 -4.99
C TYR A 270 -10.17 -7.67 -6.22
N TRP A 271 -10.81 -7.13 -7.27
CA TRP A 271 -11.00 -7.84 -8.53
C TRP A 271 -9.68 -8.15 -9.23
N LYS A 272 -8.72 -7.21 -9.27
CA LYS A 272 -7.39 -7.44 -9.84
C LYS A 272 -6.69 -8.61 -9.15
N ILE A 273 -6.71 -8.66 -7.82
CA ILE A 273 -6.07 -9.75 -7.06
C ILE A 273 -6.77 -11.10 -7.28
N ASN A 274 -8.09 -11.11 -7.50
CA ASN A 274 -8.82 -12.34 -7.83
C ASN A 274 -8.54 -12.84 -9.25
N LEU A 275 -8.38 -11.93 -10.21
CA LEU A 275 -8.03 -12.28 -11.59
C LEU A 275 -6.58 -12.77 -11.71
N ALA A 276 -5.67 -12.21 -10.91
CA ALA A 276 -4.26 -12.59 -10.89
C ALA A 276 -4.01 -13.98 -10.29
N GLU A 277 -4.85 -14.47 -9.37
CA GLU A 277 -4.59 -15.73 -8.69
C GLU A 277 -5.09 -16.95 -9.47
N PRO A 278 -4.20 -17.89 -9.86
CA PRO A 278 -4.58 -19.07 -10.62
C PRO A 278 -5.58 -19.98 -9.89
N ALA A 279 -5.49 -20.10 -8.56
CA ALA A 279 -6.31 -21.02 -7.76
C ALA A 279 -7.77 -20.61 -7.60
N LEU A 280 -8.11 -19.33 -7.81
CA LEU A 280 -9.48 -18.82 -7.75
C LEU A 280 -10.17 -18.76 -9.11
N ARG A 281 -9.43 -19.09 -10.18
CA ARG A 281 -9.98 -19.24 -11.53
C ARG A 281 -10.73 -20.56 -11.57
N LYS A 282 -12.06 -20.48 -11.42
CA LYS A 282 -12.93 -21.68 -11.43
C LYS A 282 -12.81 -22.46 -12.74
N TYR A 283 -12.40 -21.82 -13.83
CA TYR A 283 -12.09 -22.41 -15.13
C TYR A 283 -11.04 -21.52 -15.82
N GLU A 284 -10.04 -22.14 -16.45
CA GLU A 284 -9.07 -21.57 -17.41
C GLU A 284 -7.78 -20.87 -16.90
N ASP A 285 -6.67 -21.32 -17.49
CA ASP A 285 -5.29 -20.86 -17.33
C ASP A 285 -5.09 -19.46 -17.94
N LEU A 286 -5.56 -18.43 -17.25
CA LEU A 286 -5.20 -17.03 -17.55
C LEU A 286 -3.67 -16.86 -17.39
N GLN A 287 -2.90 -16.86 -18.49
CA GLN A 287 -1.50 -16.40 -18.48
C GLN A 287 -1.43 -14.87 -18.44
N LEU A 288 -2.15 -14.26 -17.49
CA LEU A 288 -1.89 -12.87 -17.11
C LEU A 288 -0.64 -12.90 -16.24
N GLY A 289 0.48 -12.38 -16.76
CA GLY A 289 1.71 -12.26 -16.00
C GLY A 289 1.48 -11.54 -14.66
N ASN A 290 2.33 -11.81 -13.67
CA ASN A 290 2.28 -11.23 -12.32
C ASN A 290 2.46 -9.70 -12.27
N GLU A 291 2.45 -9.02 -13.41
CA GLU A 291 2.61 -7.58 -13.51
C GLU A 291 1.33 -6.88 -13.04
N ILE A 292 1.52 -5.82 -12.27
CA ILE A 292 0.45 -4.91 -11.85
C ILE A 292 -0.04 -4.19 -13.10
N LEU A 293 -0.92 -4.84 -13.86
CA LEU A 293 -1.46 -4.30 -15.10
C LEU A 293 -2.29 -3.05 -14.80
N ASP A 294 -2.04 -2.00 -15.57
CA ASP A 294 -2.89 -0.82 -15.62
C ASP A 294 -4.34 -1.23 -15.98
N ASP A 295 -5.32 -0.42 -15.56
CA ASP A 295 -6.75 -0.69 -15.79
C ASP A 295 -7.05 -0.94 -17.29
N SER A 296 -6.35 -0.20 -18.17
CA SER A 296 -6.44 -0.33 -19.63
C SER A 296 -5.78 -1.60 -20.15
N SER A 297 -4.56 -1.89 -19.70
CA SER A 297 -3.78 -3.06 -20.12
C SER A 297 -4.43 -4.37 -19.66
N LEU A 298 -5.06 -4.36 -18.47
CA LEU A 298 -5.83 -5.50 -17.98
C LEU A 298 -7.05 -5.77 -18.87
N LEU A 299 -7.80 -4.74 -19.25
CA LEU A 299 -8.96 -4.90 -20.11
C LEU A 299 -8.55 -5.47 -21.48
N THR A 300 -7.50 -4.91 -22.11
CA THR A 300 -7.03 -5.38 -23.41
C THR A 300 -6.45 -6.78 -23.34
N ALA A 301 -5.77 -7.16 -22.25
CA ALA A 301 -5.30 -8.52 -22.05
C ALA A 301 -6.45 -9.52 -21.91
N LEU A 302 -7.54 -9.16 -21.22
CA LEU A 302 -8.72 -10.01 -21.12
C LEU A 302 -9.41 -10.18 -22.48
N GLU A 303 -9.50 -9.11 -23.27
CA GLU A 303 -10.06 -9.14 -24.63
C GLU A 303 -9.19 -9.97 -25.60
N ASN A 304 -7.88 -9.78 -25.59
CA ASN A 304 -6.96 -10.49 -26.50
C ASN A 304 -6.89 -12.00 -26.21
N ASN A 305 -7.11 -12.40 -24.95
CA ASN A 305 -7.14 -13.81 -24.55
C ASN A 305 -8.54 -14.44 -24.67
N GLY A 306 -9.54 -13.72 -25.19
CA GLY A 306 -10.90 -14.25 -25.40
C GLY A 306 -11.74 -14.41 -24.11
N TYR A 307 -11.31 -13.85 -22.98
CA TYR A 307 -12.04 -13.95 -21.70
C TYR A 307 -13.15 -12.90 -21.60
N TRP A 308 -14.14 -13.00 -22.50
CA TRP A 308 -15.16 -11.96 -22.71
C TRP A 308 -16.03 -11.65 -21.48
N GLU A 309 -16.36 -12.66 -20.66
CA GLU A 309 -17.14 -12.43 -19.43
C GLU A 309 -16.33 -11.69 -18.36
N HIS A 310 -15.04 -12.05 -18.20
CA HIS A 310 -14.15 -11.34 -17.30
C HIS A 310 -13.88 -9.92 -17.78
N ALA A 311 -13.67 -9.72 -19.08
CA ALA A 311 -13.53 -8.40 -19.70
C ALA A 311 -14.78 -7.53 -19.47
N ARG A 312 -15.99 -8.07 -19.68
CA ARG A 312 -17.26 -7.36 -19.39
C ARG A 312 -17.41 -7.02 -17.92
N ASN A 313 -17.13 -7.97 -17.03
CA ASN A 313 -17.22 -7.74 -15.58
C ASN A 313 -16.24 -6.64 -15.15
N TRP A 314 -15.02 -6.66 -15.67
CA TRP A 314 -14.01 -5.63 -15.44
C TRP A 314 -14.46 -4.27 -16.01
N ALA A 315 -14.97 -4.23 -17.24
CA ALA A 315 -15.48 -3.02 -17.88
C ALA A 315 -16.62 -2.38 -17.09
N ARG A 316 -17.53 -3.16 -16.47
CA ARG A 316 -18.56 -2.62 -15.56
C ARG A 316 -17.97 -1.95 -14.32
N GLN A 317 -16.88 -2.49 -13.77
CA GLN A 317 -16.18 -1.85 -12.64
C GLN A 317 -15.49 -0.55 -13.06
N LEU A 318 -14.95 -0.50 -14.29
CA LEU A 318 -14.35 0.71 -14.85
C LEU A 318 -15.41 1.79 -15.12
N GLU A 319 -16.55 1.43 -15.71
CA GLU A 319 -17.70 2.34 -15.93
C GLU A 319 -18.21 2.94 -14.62
N ALA A 320 -18.31 2.12 -13.56
CA ALA A 320 -18.75 2.58 -12.25
C ALA A 320 -17.80 3.62 -11.62
N SER A 321 -16.52 3.63 -12.01
CA SER A 321 -15.54 4.61 -11.55
C SER A 321 -15.61 5.96 -12.30
N GLY A 322 -16.40 6.04 -13.38
CA GLY A 322 -16.57 7.24 -14.18
C GLY A 322 -15.36 7.59 -15.08
N GLY A 323 -15.46 8.70 -15.80
CA GLY A 323 -14.37 9.22 -16.64
C GLY A 323 -14.33 8.67 -18.06
N GLN A 324 -13.14 8.23 -18.50
CA GLN A 324 -12.83 7.79 -19.86
C GLN A 324 -13.48 6.46 -20.27
N TRP A 325 -14.04 5.73 -19.31
CA TRP A 325 -14.57 4.38 -19.49
C TRP A 325 -16.05 4.35 -19.87
N LYS A 326 -16.62 5.49 -20.28
CA LYS A 326 -18.03 5.52 -20.75
C LYS A 326 -18.19 4.55 -21.91
N ALA A 327 -19.10 3.59 -21.76
CA ALA A 327 -19.36 2.54 -22.75
C ALA A 327 -18.23 1.50 -22.91
N ALA A 328 -17.35 1.31 -21.92
CA ALA A 328 -16.36 0.24 -21.92
C ALA A 328 -17.01 -1.16 -22.07
N VAL A 329 -18.20 -1.39 -21.51
CA VAL A 329 -18.93 -2.65 -21.68
C VAL A 329 -19.36 -2.85 -23.13
N HIS A 330 -19.74 -1.77 -23.80
CA HIS A 330 -20.08 -1.79 -25.22
C HIS A 330 -18.82 -2.03 -26.06
N HIS A 331 -17.68 -1.42 -25.74
CA HIS A 331 -16.40 -1.71 -26.40
C HIS A 331 -16.04 -3.20 -26.35
N VAL A 332 -16.14 -3.85 -25.19
CA VAL A 332 -15.89 -5.31 -25.06
C VAL A 332 -16.85 -6.12 -25.93
N THR A 333 -18.11 -5.68 -26.02
CA THR A 333 -19.15 -6.33 -26.82
C THR A 333 -18.87 -6.22 -28.32
N GLU A 334 -18.45 -5.04 -28.77
CA GLU A 334 -18.03 -4.79 -30.15
C GLU A 334 -16.77 -5.58 -30.50
N ARG A 335 -15.74 -5.56 -29.65
CA ARG A 335 -14.52 -6.37 -29.82
C ARG A 335 -14.80 -7.87 -29.89
N GLN A 336 -15.71 -8.38 -29.06
CA GLN A 336 -16.11 -9.78 -29.14
C GLN A 336 -16.73 -10.09 -30.51
N ALA A 337 -17.62 -9.22 -31.00
CA ALA A 337 -18.21 -9.39 -32.31
C ALA A 337 -17.16 -9.31 -33.44
N GLU A 338 -16.19 -8.40 -33.35
CA GLU A 338 -15.08 -8.30 -34.31
C GLU A 338 -14.21 -9.57 -34.30
N SER A 339 -13.83 -10.07 -33.12
CA SER A 339 -13.05 -11.32 -32.97
C SER A 339 -13.80 -12.53 -33.55
N MET A 340 -15.10 -12.62 -33.32
CA MET A 340 -15.93 -13.66 -33.93
C MET A 340 -15.93 -13.58 -35.46
N VAL A 341 -16.07 -12.37 -36.02
CA VAL A 341 -16.05 -12.17 -37.47
C VAL A 341 -14.68 -12.51 -38.04
N THR A 342 -13.57 -12.14 -37.40
CA THR A 342 -12.23 -12.46 -37.88
C THR A 342 -11.95 -13.95 -37.86
N GLU A 343 -12.26 -14.64 -36.76
CA GLU A 343 -12.06 -16.10 -36.66
C GLU A 343 -12.91 -16.83 -37.69
N TRP A 344 -14.18 -16.47 -37.84
CA TRP A 344 -15.07 -17.14 -38.79
C TRP A 344 -14.74 -16.83 -40.25
N LYS A 345 -14.23 -15.63 -40.55
CA LYS A 345 -13.75 -15.29 -41.89
C LYS A 345 -12.60 -16.19 -42.33
N GLU A 346 -11.73 -16.60 -41.40
CA GLU A 346 -10.59 -17.47 -41.72
C GLU A 346 -10.99 -18.91 -42.05
N PHE A 347 -12.10 -19.42 -41.46
CA PHE A 347 -12.42 -20.86 -41.56
C PHE A 347 -13.69 -21.20 -42.34
N LEU A 348 -14.72 -20.34 -42.38
CA LEU A 348 -16.08 -20.75 -42.81
C LEU A 348 -16.77 -19.73 -43.73
N TRP A 349 -16.05 -18.74 -44.26
CA TRP A 349 -16.66 -17.63 -44.98
C TRP A 349 -17.37 -18.02 -46.29
N ASP A 350 -16.92 -19.10 -46.93
CA ASP A 350 -17.43 -19.56 -48.22
C ASP A 350 -18.82 -20.21 -48.14
N VAL A 351 -19.28 -20.60 -46.95
CA VAL A 351 -20.57 -21.26 -46.74
C VAL A 351 -21.65 -20.21 -46.44
N PRO A 352 -22.66 -20.04 -47.30
CA PRO A 352 -23.67 -19.00 -47.13
C PRO A 352 -24.53 -19.22 -45.88
N GLU A 353 -24.86 -20.46 -45.53
CA GLU A 353 -25.60 -20.80 -44.32
C GLU A 353 -24.85 -20.37 -43.05
N GLU A 354 -23.56 -20.68 -42.95
CA GLU A 354 -22.72 -20.32 -41.82
C GLU A 354 -22.52 -18.81 -41.70
N ARG A 355 -22.43 -18.10 -42.83
CA ARG A 355 -22.38 -16.64 -42.85
C ARG A 355 -23.65 -16.03 -42.25
N THR A 356 -24.83 -16.56 -42.59
CA THR A 356 -26.09 -16.08 -41.98
C THR A 356 -26.17 -16.41 -40.49
N ALA A 357 -25.62 -17.56 -40.08
CA ALA A 357 -25.56 -17.95 -38.68
C ALA A 357 -24.65 -17.04 -37.84
N LEU A 358 -23.47 -16.67 -38.37
CA LEU A 358 -22.56 -15.71 -37.75
C LEU A 358 -23.24 -14.38 -37.48
N TRP A 359 -23.88 -13.78 -38.49
CA TRP A 359 -24.57 -12.50 -38.32
C TRP A 359 -25.72 -12.57 -37.31
N ARG A 360 -26.46 -13.69 -37.29
CA ARG A 360 -27.47 -13.93 -36.26
C ARG A 360 -26.84 -14.02 -34.87
N HIS A 361 -25.65 -14.62 -34.75
CA HIS A 361 -24.93 -14.70 -33.48
C HIS A 361 -24.46 -13.32 -33.00
N CYS A 362 -23.86 -12.50 -33.88
CA CYS A 362 -23.49 -11.12 -33.57
C CYS A 362 -24.71 -10.30 -33.12
N GLN A 363 -25.85 -10.44 -33.83
CA GLN A 363 -27.09 -9.76 -33.45
C GLN A 363 -27.61 -10.20 -32.08
N ASN A 364 -27.61 -11.51 -31.80
CA ASN A 364 -28.01 -12.02 -30.49
C ASN A 364 -27.10 -11.52 -29.36
N LEU A 365 -25.80 -11.41 -29.63
CA LEU A 365 -24.82 -10.87 -28.70
C LEU A 365 -25.09 -9.39 -28.39
N PHE A 366 -25.37 -8.58 -29.42
CA PHE A 366 -25.75 -7.18 -29.25
C PHE A 366 -27.06 -7.01 -28.45
N ILE A 367 -28.06 -7.84 -28.72
CA ILE A 367 -29.32 -7.83 -27.96
C ILE A 367 -29.06 -8.22 -26.50
N ARG A 368 -28.33 -9.31 -26.25
CA ARG A 368 -28.05 -9.84 -24.91
C ARG A 368 -27.34 -8.82 -24.02
N TYR A 369 -26.41 -8.05 -24.57
CA TYR A 369 -25.64 -7.06 -23.83
C TYR A 369 -26.15 -5.63 -23.98
N SER A 370 -27.38 -5.45 -24.50
CA SER A 370 -28.03 -4.14 -24.66
C SER A 370 -27.13 -3.13 -25.40
N PHE A 371 -26.45 -3.59 -26.45
CA PHE A 371 -25.58 -2.75 -27.26
C PHE A 371 -26.41 -1.71 -28.05
N PRO A 372 -25.96 -0.45 -28.17
CA PRO A 372 -26.76 0.60 -28.80
C PRO A 372 -27.11 0.26 -30.26
N ALA A 373 -28.41 0.35 -30.60
CA ALA A 373 -28.91 -0.06 -31.92
C ALA A 373 -28.23 0.69 -33.09
N LEU A 374 -27.92 1.98 -32.90
CA LEU A 374 -27.20 2.77 -33.90
C LEU A 374 -25.78 2.27 -34.12
N GLN A 375 -25.06 1.92 -33.05
CA GLN A 375 -23.71 1.35 -33.15
C GLN A 375 -23.75 -0.05 -33.77
N ALA A 376 -24.74 -0.87 -33.42
CA ALA A 376 -24.96 -2.17 -34.05
C ALA A 376 -25.17 -2.04 -35.56
N GLY A 377 -26.00 -1.09 -35.99
CA GLY A 377 -26.24 -0.81 -37.42
C GLY A 377 -24.96 -0.41 -38.15
N LEU A 378 -24.16 0.49 -37.56
CA LEU A 378 -22.87 0.89 -38.12
C LEU A 378 -21.89 -0.27 -38.22
N PHE A 379 -21.87 -1.17 -37.23
CA PHE A 379 -21.04 -2.37 -37.25
C PHE A 379 -21.37 -3.26 -38.47
N PHE A 380 -22.65 -3.57 -38.70
CA PHE A 380 -23.03 -4.39 -39.86
C PHE A 380 -22.77 -3.69 -41.19
N LEU A 381 -23.03 -2.38 -41.30
CA LEU A 381 -22.73 -1.59 -42.50
C LEU A 381 -21.23 -1.59 -42.81
N LYS A 382 -20.38 -1.37 -41.80
CA LYS A 382 -18.92 -1.42 -41.94
C LYS A 382 -18.46 -2.74 -42.57
N HIS A 383 -19.03 -3.86 -42.13
CA HIS A 383 -18.67 -5.17 -42.68
C HIS A 383 -19.27 -5.44 -44.06
N ALA A 384 -20.48 -4.94 -44.36
CA ALA A 384 -21.08 -5.03 -45.68
C ALA A 384 -20.26 -4.25 -46.73
N ASP A 385 -19.89 -3.01 -46.42
CA ASP A 385 -19.07 -2.15 -47.29
C ASP A 385 -17.68 -2.76 -47.56
N ALA A 386 -17.09 -3.43 -46.55
CA ALA A 386 -15.83 -4.13 -46.72
C ALA A 386 -15.95 -5.30 -47.70
N MET A 387 -17.06 -6.06 -47.66
CA MET A 387 -17.33 -7.14 -48.61
C MET A 387 -17.52 -6.62 -50.04
N GLU A 388 -18.19 -5.48 -50.22
CA GLU A 388 -18.39 -4.90 -51.57
C GLU A 388 -17.07 -4.48 -52.22
N LYS A 389 -16.09 -4.04 -51.42
CA LYS A 389 -14.75 -3.65 -51.90
C LYS A 389 -13.83 -4.83 -52.20
N GLU A 390 -14.08 -6.00 -51.61
CA GLU A 390 -13.32 -7.23 -51.86
C GLU A 390 -13.78 -7.98 -53.12
N LEU A 391 -14.93 -7.60 -53.70
CA LEU A 391 -15.41 -8.16 -54.97
C LEU A 391 -14.62 -7.58 -56.16
N PRO A 392 -14.21 -8.39 -57.14
CA PRO A 392 -13.53 -7.88 -58.33
C PRO A 392 -14.42 -6.87 -59.07
N PRO A 393 -13.84 -5.81 -59.67
CA PRO A 393 -14.61 -4.85 -60.45
C PRO A 393 -15.35 -5.58 -61.57
N LYS A 394 -16.66 -5.35 -61.64
CA LYS A 394 -17.55 -5.93 -62.66
C LYS A 394 -17.14 -5.58 -64.07
#